data_AF-A0A8H5PP09-F1
#
_entry.id   AF-A0A8H5PP09-F1
#
_cell.length_a   1.000
_cell.length_b   1.000
_cell.length_c   1.000
_cell.angle_alpha   90.00
_cell.angle_beta   90.00
_cell.angle_gamma   90.00
#
_symmetry.space_group_name_H-M   'P 1'
#
loop_
_entity.id
_entity.type
_entity.pdbx_description
1 polymer ?
#
loop_
_entity_poly.entity_id
_entity_poly.type
_entity_poly.pdbx_seq_one_letter_code
_entity_poly.pdbx_strand_id
1 'polypeptide(L)'
;MDVKQDLPIFDHSAADFNEVGPRRVYMEQYFRVLGLWQEDHVEAVREATLQHTCLQLRENKYEKVGQPCFEYMTDYGLWHSLLGGANLSYDDHPWPHPVSAMPEKKDLSQGVSLLYQGWILRDKSLLESQGEPPNVTRPVASDNSTATPGPKTRPSVVAESSQESSAEAKNTVVRYNPLIPFALQAKRAAAANPARQSS
;
A
#
# COMPACT_ATOMS: atom_id res chain seq x y z
N MET A 1 20.06 -39.15 -4.76
CA MET A 1 19.55 -38.87 -6.11
C MET A 1 18.86 -37.52 -6.02
N ASP A 2 19.55 -36.46 -6.44
CA ASP A 2 18.96 -35.12 -6.49
C ASP A 2 17.95 -35.08 -7.63
N VAL A 3 16.68 -34.95 -7.27
CA VAL A 3 15.65 -34.58 -8.24
C VAL A 3 15.88 -33.10 -8.51
N LYS A 4 16.63 -32.79 -9.58
CA LYS A 4 16.56 -31.47 -10.21
C LYS A 4 15.11 -31.30 -10.64
N GLN A 5 14.31 -30.65 -9.79
CA GLN A 5 13.05 -30.10 -10.25
C GLN A 5 13.43 -29.06 -11.30
N ASP A 6 13.15 -29.35 -12.57
CA ASP A 6 13.18 -28.34 -13.61
C ASP A 6 12.20 -27.25 -13.17
N LEU A 7 12.75 -26.15 -12.65
CA LEU A 7 11.96 -24.96 -12.37
C LEU A 7 11.25 -24.57 -13.67
N PRO A 8 9.96 -24.25 -13.63
CA PRO A 8 9.25 -23.84 -14.83
C PRO A 8 9.98 -22.65 -15.45
N ILE A 9 10.18 -22.71 -16.77
CA ILE A 9 10.74 -21.59 -17.52
C ILE A 9 9.74 -20.44 -17.38
N PHE A 10 10.17 -19.38 -16.69
CA PHE A 10 9.35 -18.20 -16.53
C PHE A 10 9.42 -17.33 -17.76
N ASP A 11 8.30 -17.23 -18.46
CA ASP A 11 8.15 -16.29 -19.56
C ASP A 11 7.94 -14.87 -19.01
N HIS A 12 9.02 -14.10 -18.95
CA HIS A 12 8.99 -12.68 -18.56
C HIS A 12 8.19 -11.81 -19.53
N SER A 13 7.83 -12.30 -20.72
CA SER A 13 6.96 -11.56 -21.65
C SER A 13 5.46 -11.71 -21.34
N ALA A 14 5.11 -12.61 -20.41
CA ALA A 14 3.71 -12.91 -20.07
C ALA A 14 3.02 -11.82 -19.22
N ALA A 15 3.74 -10.82 -18.73
CA ALA A 15 3.19 -9.72 -17.93
C ALA A 15 3.65 -8.36 -18.44
N ASP A 16 2.75 -7.38 -18.38
CA ASP A 16 3.13 -5.97 -18.58
C ASP A 16 3.72 -5.43 -17.28
N PHE A 17 5.05 -5.32 -17.24
CA PHE A 17 5.79 -4.84 -16.08
C PHE A 17 5.72 -3.32 -15.89
N ASN A 18 5.14 -2.56 -16.82
CA ASN A 18 4.87 -1.14 -16.60
C ASN A 18 3.64 -0.96 -15.69
N GLU A 19 2.70 -1.89 -15.77
CA GLU A 19 1.46 -1.88 -15.01
C GLU A 19 1.62 -2.57 -13.66
N VAL A 20 1.11 -1.93 -12.59
CA VAL A 20 1.28 -2.41 -11.20
C VAL A 20 0.62 -3.78 -11.00
N GLY A 21 -0.60 -3.96 -11.52
CA GLY A 21 -1.38 -5.19 -11.33
C GLY A 21 -0.72 -6.41 -11.95
N PRO A 22 -0.50 -6.45 -13.27
CA PRO A 22 0.16 -7.57 -13.95
C PRO A 22 1.53 -7.89 -13.37
N ARG A 23 2.34 -6.86 -13.07
CA ARG A 23 3.64 -7.04 -12.40
C ARG A 23 3.54 -7.79 -11.08
N ARG A 24 2.60 -7.41 -10.20
CA ARG A 24 2.43 -8.07 -8.90
C ARG A 24 1.88 -9.48 -9.00
N VAL A 25 0.98 -9.75 -9.95
CA VAL A 25 0.48 -11.10 -10.24
C VAL A 25 1.62 -12.01 -10.69
N TYR A 26 2.48 -11.50 -11.57
CA TYR A 26 3.68 -12.22 -12.01
C TYR A 26 4.60 -12.53 -10.83
N MET A 27 4.93 -11.52 -10.01
CA MET A 27 5.79 -11.71 -8.83
C MET A 27 5.23 -12.77 -7.88
N GLU A 28 3.92 -12.73 -7.61
CA GLU A 28 3.26 -13.74 -6.78
C GLU A 28 3.45 -15.15 -7.34
N GLN A 29 3.16 -15.36 -8.62
CA GLN A 29 3.33 -16.66 -9.26
C GLN A 29 4.79 -17.13 -9.21
N TYR A 30 5.72 -16.23 -9.53
CA TYR A 30 7.15 -16.49 -9.51
C TYR A 30 7.63 -16.98 -8.14
N PHE A 31 7.33 -16.21 -7.09
CA PHE A 31 7.75 -16.55 -5.74
C PHE A 31 6.97 -17.73 -5.14
N ARG A 32 5.73 -18.00 -5.57
CA ARG A 32 4.99 -19.21 -5.16
C ARG A 32 5.68 -20.48 -5.63
N VAL A 33 6.15 -20.51 -6.88
CA VAL A 33 6.90 -21.66 -7.43
C VAL A 33 8.23 -21.87 -6.69
N LEU A 34 8.91 -20.78 -6.32
CA LEU A 34 10.14 -20.85 -5.52
C LEU A 34 9.89 -21.20 -4.04
N GLY A 35 8.63 -21.33 -3.61
CA GLY A 35 8.28 -21.58 -2.21
C GLY A 35 8.52 -20.38 -1.28
N LEU A 36 8.69 -19.18 -1.83
CA LEU A 36 9.00 -17.94 -1.09
C LEU A 36 7.77 -17.08 -0.79
N TRP A 37 6.61 -17.42 -1.34
CA TRP A 37 5.39 -16.63 -1.14
C TRP A 37 4.58 -17.10 0.06
N GLN A 38 4.95 -16.58 1.24
CA GLN A 38 4.12 -16.65 2.45
C GLN A 38 3.50 -15.26 2.69
N GLU A 39 2.16 -15.17 2.73
CA GLU A 39 1.44 -13.87 2.75
C GLU A 39 1.94 -12.90 3.84
N ASP A 40 2.04 -13.37 5.08
CA ASP A 40 2.47 -12.53 6.21
C ASP A 40 3.93 -12.06 6.07
N HIS A 41 4.80 -12.94 5.57
CA HIS A 41 6.20 -12.61 5.34
C HIS A 41 6.36 -11.60 4.21
N VAL A 42 5.67 -11.83 3.09
CA VAL A 42 5.70 -10.93 1.92
C VAL A 42 5.15 -9.56 2.29
N GLU A 43 4.10 -9.48 3.10
CA GLU A 43 3.56 -8.21 3.57
C GLU A 43 4.56 -7.47 4.47
N ALA A 44 5.21 -8.16 5.40
CA ALA A 44 6.23 -7.57 6.26
C ALA A 44 7.44 -7.06 5.45
N VAL A 45 7.91 -7.83 4.47
CA VAL A 45 8.99 -7.40 3.57
C VAL A 45 8.55 -6.21 2.73
N ARG A 46 7.31 -6.20 2.22
CA ARG A 46 6.75 -5.08 1.45
C ARG A 46 6.71 -3.81 2.30
N GLU A 47 6.28 -3.88 3.56
CA GLU A 47 6.27 -2.73 4.46
C GLU A 47 7.69 -2.19 4.69
N ALA A 48 8.66 -3.07 4.96
CA ALA A 48 10.06 -2.67 5.12
C ALA A 48 10.63 -2.02 3.85
N THR A 49 10.35 -2.59 2.67
CA THR A 49 10.76 -2.01 1.39
C THR A 49 10.11 -0.65 1.14
N LEU A 50 8.83 -0.48 1.49
CA LEU A 50 8.13 0.79 1.36
C LEU A 50 8.80 1.85 2.24
N GLN A 51 9.10 1.52 3.50
CA GLN A 51 9.80 2.42 4.41
C GLN A 51 11.18 2.81 3.87
N HIS A 52 11.96 1.83 3.38
CA HIS A 52 13.25 2.08 2.76
C HIS A 52 13.15 2.99 1.52
N THR A 53 12.15 2.75 0.66
CA THR A 53 11.89 3.57 -0.53
C THR A 53 11.56 5.01 -0.15
N CYS A 54 10.73 5.21 0.87
CA CYS A 54 10.41 6.54 1.39
C CYS A 54 11.66 7.27 1.91
N LEU A 55 12.49 6.60 2.70
CA LEU A 55 13.75 7.16 3.22
C LEU A 55 14.67 7.57 2.08
N GLN A 56 14.89 6.68 1.11
CA GLN A 56 15.74 6.94 -0.05
C GLN A 56 15.25 8.15 -0.85
N LEU A 57 13.95 8.26 -1.12
CA LEU A 57 13.38 9.39 -1.84
C LEU A 57 13.57 10.71 -1.07
N ARG A 58 13.38 10.70 0.26
CA ARG A 58 13.57 11.87 1.12
C ARG A 58 15.03 12.33 1.14
N GLU A 59 15.96 11.39 1.29
CA GLU A 59 17.40 11.67 1.30
C GLU A 59 17.86 12.30 -0.02
N ASN A 60 17.29 11.83 -1.13
CA ASN A 60 17.48 12.40 -2.47
C ASN A 60 16.66 13.68 -2.73
N LYS A 61 16.04 14.27 -1.71
CA LYS A 61 15.30 15.55 -1.75
C LYS A 61 14.11 15.57 -2.71
N TYR A 62 13.47 14.42 -2.94
CA TYR A 62 12.20 14.39 -3.66
C TYR A 62 11.06 14.78 -2.73
N GLU A 63 10.38 15.89 -3.01
CA GLU A 63 9.17 16.27 -2.25
C GLU A 63 7.92 15.55 -2.73
N LYS A 64 7.92 15.18 -4.02
CA LYS A 64 6.85 14.46 -4.71
C LYS A 64 7.50 13.44 -5.63
N VAL A 65 6.81 12.32 -5.81
CA VAL A 65 7.18 11.26 -6.74
C VAL A 65 5.93 10.79 -7.47
N GLY A 66 6.06 10.41 -8.74
CA GLY A 66 4.97 9.79 -9.48
C GLY A 66 4.51 8.49 -8.84
N GLN A 67 3.19 8.27 -8.81
CA GLN A 67 2.61 7.01 -8.33
C GLN A 67 3.23 5.78 -9.06
N PRO A 68 3.37 5.76 -10.40
CA PRO A 68 3.93 4.59 -11.09
C PRO A 68 5.39 4.32 -10.72
N CYS A 69 6.21 5.37 -10.60
CA CYS A 69 7.61 5.24 -10.19
C CYS A 69 7.72 4.69 -8.76
N PHE A 70 6.89 5.17 -7.83
CA PHE A 70 6.91 4.72 -6.44
C PHE A 70 6.54 3.25 -6.31
N GLU A 71 5.48 2.82 -7.01
CA GLU A 71 5.04 1.42 -7.01
C GLU A 71 6.11 0.53 -7.65
N TYR A 72 6.74 0.98 -8.74
CA TYR A 72 7.84 0.24 -9.38
C TYR A 72 9.04 0.08 -8.44
N MET A 73 9.49 1.14 -7.78
CA MET A 73 10.61 1.07 -6.83
C MET A 73 10.30 0.12 -5.66
N THR A 74 9.06 0.15 -5.16
CA THR A 74 8.63 -0.74 -4.07
C THR A 74 8.59 -2.20 -4.51
N ASP A 75 8.04 -2.49 -5.69
CA ASP A 75 7.98 -3.86 -6.21
C ASP A 75 9.38 -4.40 -6.56
N TYR A 76 10.26 -3.55 -7.11
CA TYR A 76 11.65 -3.87 -7.37
C TYR A 76 12.40 -4.20 -6.07
N GLY A 77 12.23 -3.39 -5.02
CA GLY A 77 12.87 -3.65 -3.72
C GLY A 77 12.34 -4.92 -3.06
N LEU A 78 11.04 -5.21 -3.19
CA LEU A 78 10.42 -6.43 -2.66
C LEU A 78 11.01 -7.67 -3.34
N TRP A 79 11.17 -7.64 -4.66
CA TRP A 79 11.79 -8.73 -5.43
C TRP A 79 13.17 -9.11 -4.87
N HIS A 80 14.06 -8.12 -4.76
CA HIS A 80 15.42 -8.37 -4.30
C HIS A 80 15.47 -8.73 -2.81
N SER A 81 14.55 -8.19 -2.01
CA SER A 81 14.49 -8.51 -0.57
C SER A 81 14.05 -9.95 -0.32
N LEU A 82 13.09 -10.47 -1.09
CA LEU A 82 12.67 -11.88 -1.01
C LEU A 82 13.78 -12.83 -1.46
N LEU A 83 14.45 -12.54 -2.58
CA LEU A 83 15.57 -13.35 -3.07
C LEU A 83 16.76 -13.32 -2.11
N GLY A 84 17.14 -12.12 -1.63
CA GLY A 84 18.23 -11.95 -0.68
C GLY A 84 17.96 -12.64 0.66
N GLY A 85 16.72 -12.57 1.16
CA GLY A 85 16.32 -13.30 2.37
C GLY A 85 16.41 -14.82 2.24
N ALA A 86 16.26 -15.34 1.02
CA ALA A 86 16.39 -16.77 0.69
C ALA A 86 17.81 -17.18 0.27
N ASN A 87 18.78 -16.25 0.25
CA ASN A 87 20.14 -16.46 -0.28
C ASN A 87 20.18 -16.96 -1.73
N LEU A 88 19.22 -16.53 -2.57
CA LEU A 88 19.19 -16.84 -3.98
C LEU A 88 20.01 -15.83 -4.80
N SER A 89 20.62 -16.31 -5.87
CA SER A 89 21.41 -15.48 -6.80
C SER A 89 20.50 -14.54 -7.59
N TYR A 90 20.86 -13.26 -7.68
CA TYR A 90 20.15 -12.32 -8.55
C TYR A 90 20.42 -12.56 -10.04
N ASP A 91 21.52 -13.21 -10.38
CA ASP A 91 21.83 -13.55 -11.77
C ASP A 91 20.95 -14.70 -12.29
N ASP A 92 20.61 -15.64 -11.40
CA ASP A 92 19.70 -16.76 -11.71
C ASP A 92 18.22 -16.34 -11.62
N HIS A 93 17.95 -15.25 -10.89
CA HIS A 93 16.61 -14.71 -10.65
C HIS A 93 16.55 -13.21 -10.95
N PRO A 94 16.86 -12.80 -12.20
CA PRO A 94 16.95 -11.39 -12.55
C PRO A 94 15.57 -10.72 -12.44
N TRP A 95 15.59 -9.43 -12.11
CA TRP A 95 14.39 -8.63 -12.26
C TRP A 95 13.94 -8.66 -13.73
N PRO A 96 12.68 -9.07 -14.02
CA PRO A 96 12.21 -9.39 -15.37
C PRO A 96 12.08 -8.20 -16.32
N HIS A 97 12.31 -6.97 -15.83
CA HIS A 97 12.15 -5.75 -16.59
C HIS A 97 13.44 -4.92 -16.58
N PRO A 98 13.88 -4.35 -17.71
CA PRO A 98 15.11 -3.56 -17.70
C PRO A 98 14.95 -2.34 -16.80
N VAL A 99 16.00 -2.01 -16.04
CA VAL A 99 16.02 -0.84 -15.13
C VAL A 99 15.77 0.47 -15.90
N SER A 100 16.14 0.55 -17.17
CA SER A 100 15.90 1.70 -18.04
C SER A 100 14.42 1.98 -18.30
N ALA A 101 13.54 1.01 -18.08
CA ALA A 101 12.11 1.16 -18.26
C ALA A 101 11.38 1.47 -16.93
N MET A 102 12.13 1.78 -15.87
CA MET A 102 11.58 2.39 -14.66
C MET A 102 10.95 3.75 -15.00
N PRO A 103 9.70 4.03 -14.59
CA PRO A 103 9.09 5.34 -14.78
C PRO A 103 9.91 6.46 -14.15
N GLU A 104 9.89 7.65 -14.75
CA GLU A 104 10.63 8.78 -14.22
C GLU A 104 10.07 9.23 -12.87
N LYS A 105 10.96 9.50 -11.90
CA LYS A 105 10.57 9.93 -10.55
C LYS A 105 9.69 11.19 -10.55
N LYS A 106 9.96 12.11 -11.49
CA LYS A 106 9.27 13.41 -11.62
C LYS A 106 8.09 13.37 -12.59
N ASP A 107 7.83 12.23 -13.23
CA ASP A 107 6.62 12.08 -14.04
C ASP A 107 5.41 11.95 -13.11
N LEU A 108 4.57 12.99 -13.09
CA LEU A 108 3.36 13.07 -12.30
C LEU A 108 2.10 12.93 -13.17
N SER A 109 2.23 12.49 -14.43
CA SER A 109 1.12 12.36 -15.38
C SER A 109 -0.02 11.46 -14.86
N GLN A 110 0.33 10.41 -14.12
CA GLN A 110 -0.61 9.52 -13.45
C GLN A 110 -0.86 9.86 -11.97
N GLY A 111 -0.43 11.05 -11.54
CA GLY A 111 -0.59 11.54 -10.18
C GLY A 111 0.61 11.29 -9.27
N VAL A 112 0.58 11.94 -8.11
CA VAL A 112 1.59 11.84 -7.05
C VAL A 112 1.33 10.59 -6.21
N SER A 113 2.40 9.95 -5.73
CA SER A 113 2.29 8.86 -4.77
C SER A 113 1.67 9.32 -3.46
N LEU A 114 0.44 8.88 -3.20
CA LEU A 114 -0.28 9.20 -1.96
C LEU A 114 0.37 8.55 -0.74
N LEU A 115 0.95 7.35 -0.92
CA LEU A 115 1.69 6.65 0.14
C LEU A 115 2.92 7.45 0.56
N TYR A 116 3.71 7.90 -0.41
CA TYR A 116 4.88 8.71 -0.14
C TYR A 116 4.52 10.07 0.46
N GLN A 117 3.53 10.74 -0.10
CA GLN A 117 3.07 12.04 0.40
C GLN A 117 2.56 11.93 1.84
N GLY A 118 1.76 10.91 2.15
CA GLY A 118 1.29 10.64 3.51
C GLY A 118 2.41 10.26 4.47
N TRP A 119 3.47 9.61 3.98
CA TRP A 119 4.65 9.32 4.79
C TRP A 119 5.44 10.59 5.13
N ILE A 120 5.70 11.48 4.16
CA ILE A 120 6.38 12.78 4.40
C ILE A 120 5.61 13.62 5.42
N LEU A 121 4.28 13.71 5.29
CA LEU A 121 3.48 14.54 6.21
C LEU A 121 3.56 14.05 7.65
N ARG A 122 3.54 12.73 7.85
CA ARG A 122 3.72 12.12 9.18
C ARG A 122 5.13 12.38 9.73
N ASP A 123 6.16 12.19 8.90
CA ASP A 123 7.56 12.43 9.27
C ASP A 123 7.80 13.89 9.70
N LYS A 124 7.25 14.85 8.96
CA LYS A 124 7.30 16.28 9.32
C LYS A 124 6.57 16.59 10.63
N SER A 125 5.38 16.03 10.82
CA SER A 125 4.61 16.24 12.07
C SER A 125 5.34 15.69 13.31
N LEU A 126 6.06 14.57 13.16
CA LEU A 126 6.87 14.01 14.25
C LEU A 126 8.04 14.94 14.58
N LEU A 127 8.71 15.49 13.55
CA LEU A 127 9.83 16.42 13.74
C LEU A 127 9.38 17.72 14.45
N GLU A 128 8.21 18.27 14.07
CA GLU A 128 7.63 19.45 14.72
C GLU A 128 7.26 19.17 16.18
N SER A 129 6.69 17.99 16.48
CA SER A 129 6.33 17.60 17.85
C SER A 129 7.53 17.38 18.79
N GLN A 130 8.71 17.07 18.25
CA GLN A 130 9.94 16.95 19.04
C GLN A 130 10.73 18.27 19.16
N GLY A 131 10.33 19.30 18.40
CA GLY A 131 11.00 20.59 18.34
C GLY A 131 10.46 21.66 19.29
N GLU A 132 9.41 21.39 20.07
CA GLU A 132 8.81 22.37 20.97
C GLU A 132 9.40 22.24 22.40
N PRO A 133 10.35 23.09 22.82
CA PRO A 133 10.74 23.16 24.22
C PRO A 133 9.53 23.63 25.05
N PRO A 134 9.29 23.06 26.24
CA PRO A 134 8.18 23.48 27.08
C PRO A 134 8.46 24.90 27.57
N ASN A 135 7.85 25.88 26.91
CA ASN A 135 7.82 27.24 27.41
C ASN A 135 6.85 27.28 28.59
N VAL A 136 7.34 26.82 29.75
CA VAL A 136 6.67 26.94 31.04
C VAL A 136 6.69 28.43 31.40
N THR A 137 5.68 29.17 30.95
CA THR A 137 5.30 30.41 31.61
C THR A 137 4.05 30.15 32.44
N ARG A 138 4.30 29.93 33.73
CA ARG A 138 3.36 30.02 34.85
C ARG A 138 2.52 31.30 34.74
N PRO A 139 1.22 31.25 35.03
CA PRO A 139 0.70 32.17 36.05
C PRO A 139 0.05 31.44 37.23
N VAL A 140 0.36 31.95 38.41
CA VAL A 140 -0.20 31.60 39.71
C VAL A 140 -1.70 31.95 39.74
N ALA A 141 -2.45 31.09 40.43
CA ALA A 141 -3.89 31.13 40.67
C ALA A 141 -4.43 32.44 41.29
N SER A 142 -5.73 32.68 41.12
CA SER A 142 -6.60 33.01 42.26
C SER A 142 -8.09 32.86 41.92
N ASP A 143 -8.82 32.35 42.91
CA ASP A 143 -10.19 31.83 42.94
C ASP A 143 -11.32 32.86 42.71
N ASN A 144 -12.51 32.42 42.27
CA ASN A 144 -13.63 32.11 43.19
C ASN A 144 -15.01 31.89 42.52
N SER A 145 -15.69 30.86 43.05
CA SER A 145 -17.14 30.72 43.34
C SER A 145 -18.21 30.38 42.29
N THR A 146 -18.66 29.11 42.40
CA THR A 146 -20.00 28.64 42.87
C THR A 146 -21.28 28.93 42.05
N ALA A 147 -21.90 27.88 41.48
CA ALA A 147 -23.22 27.32 41.89
C ALA A 147 -23.85 26.37 40.82
N THR A 148 -24.18 25.13 41.23
CA THR A 148 -25.13 24.15 40.61
C THR A 148 -26.55 24.38 41.24
N PRO A 149 -27.71 23.76 40.86
CA PRO A 149 -27.96 22.57 40.00
C PRO A 149 -29.26 22.49 39.13
N GLY A 150 -29.20 21.72 38.02
CA GLY A 150 -30.22 20.82 37.37
C GLY A 150 -31.68 21.27 37.09
N PRO A 151 -32.56 20.42 36.48
CA PRO A 151 -32.39 19.09 35.86
C PRO A 151 -33.09 18.85 34.48
N LYS A 152 -32.70 17.73 33.82
CA LYS A 152 -33.40 16.77 32.90
C LYS A 152 -34.60 17.23 32.03
N THR A 153 -34.63 16.81 30.76
CA THR A 153 -35.67 15.91 30.15
C THR A 153 -35.26 15.47 28.72
N ARG A 154 -35.46 14.17 28.41
CA ARG A 154 -35.45 13.53 27.06
C ARG A 154 -36.81 12.85 26.89
N PRO A 155 -37.43 12.82 25.68
CA PRO A 155 -37.61 11.55 24.93
C PRO A 155 -37.40 11.77 23.41
N SER A 156 -36.81 10.86 22.62
CA SER A 156 -37.28 9.55 22.06
C SER A 156 -38.24 9.66 20.86
N VAL A 157 -38.17 8.64 19.97
CA VAL A 157 -39.04 8.29 18.80
C VAL A 157 -38.56 8.83 17.44
N VAL A 158 -38.54 8.15 16.26
CA VAL A 158 -38.45 6.76 15.72
C VAL A 158 -38.79 6.88 14.21
N ALA A 159 -38.38 5.88 13.40
CA ALA A 159 -38.76 5.54 12.01
C ALA A 159 -37.97 6.24 10.88
N GLU A 160 -37.27 5.57 9.96
CA GLU A 160 -37.54 4.39 9.10
C GLU A 160 -38.46 4.68 7.90
N SER A 161 -37.89 4.58 6.68
CA SER A 161 -38.51 4.25 5.38
C SER A 161 -37.39 4.34 4.31
N SER A 162 -36.84 3.26 3.74
CA SER A 162 -37.35 2.28 2.75
C SER A 162 -37.18 2.70 1.27
N GLN A 163 -36.44 1.84 0.54
CA GLN A 163 -36.53 1.48 -0.90
C GLN A 163 -36.33 2.60 -1.97
N GLU A 164 -35.79 2.39 -3.18
CA GLU A 164 -35.57 1.18 -3.98
C GLU A 164 -34.49 1.42 -5.07
N SER A 165 -34.14 0.33 -5.73
CA SER A 165 -33.18 0.07 -6.81
C SER A 165 -33.21 0.99 -8.04
N SER A 166 -32.04 1.10 -8.69
CA SER A 166 -31.98 0.96 -10.15
C SER A 166 -30.73 0.18 -10.55
N ALA A 167 -30.97 -0.97 -11.19
CA ALA A 167 -29.94 -1.83 -11.75
C ALA A 167 -29.44 -1.22 -13.06
N GLU A 168 -28.18 -0.81 -13.06
CA GLU A 168 -27.45 -0.50 -14.29
C GLU A 168 -26.09 -1.18 -14.20
N ALA A 169 -25.87 -2.13 -15.09
CA ALA A 169 -24.66 -2.94 -15.18
C ALA A 169 -23.46 -2.04 -15.51
N LYS A 170 -22.88 -1.44 -14.48
CA LYS A 170 -21.60 -0.76 -14.57
C LYS A 170 -20.55 -1.86 -14.57
N ASN A 171 -19.83 -1.98 -15.70
CA ASN A 171 -18.52 -2.60 -15.70
C ASN A 171 -17.71 -1.95 -14.58
N THR A 172 -17.62 -2.62 -13.43
CA THR A 172 -16.92 -2.12 -12.27
C THR A 172 -15.44 -2.17 -12.60
N VAL A 173 -14.92 -1.08 -13.17
CA VAL A 173 -13.50 -0.77 -13.13
C VAL A 173 -13.19 -0.64 -11.65
N VAL A 174 -12.63 -1.71 -11.07
CA VAL A 174 -12.16 -1.71 -9.69
C VAL A 174 -11.02 -0.70 -9.61
N ARG A 175 -11.36 0.53 -9.23
CA ARG A 175 -10.36 1.57 -8.97
C ARG A 175 -9.58 1.15 -7.73
N TYR A 176 -8.28 0.91 -7.93
CA TYR A 176 -7.36 0.57 -6.84
C TYR A 176 -7.36 1.66 -5.78
N ASN A 177 -7.58 1.28 -4.53
CA ASN A 177 -7.49 2.15 -3.37
C ASN A 177 -6.20 1.83 -2.59
N PRO A 178 -5.20 2.72 -2.59
CA PRO A 178 -3.90 2.44 -1.95
C PRO A 178 -3.97 2.34 -0.42
N LEU A 179 -5.10 2.67 0.21
CA LEU A 179 -5.30 2.58 1.66
C LEU A 179 -5.78 1.19 2.12
N ILE A 180 -6.04 0.27 1.20
CA ILE A 180 -6.56 -1.06 1.51
C ILE A 180 -5.53 -2.10 1.05
N PRO A 181 -5.12 -3.07 1.88
CA PRO A 181 -4.25 -4.15 1.44
C PRO A 181 -4.81 -4.84 0.19
N PHE A 182 -3.95 -5.14 -0.78
CA PHE A 182 -4.37 -5.68 -2.08
C PHE A 182 -5.21 -6.96 -1.94
N ALA A 183 -4.85 -7.84 -1.01
CA ALA A 183 -5.60 -9.06 -0.72
C ALA A 183 -7.08 -8.79 -0.34
N LEU A 184 -7.35 -7.69 0.39
CA LEU A 184 -8.71 -7.28 0.74
C LEU A 184 -9.45 -6.67 -0.44
N GLN A 185 -8.76 -5.98 -1.34
CA GLN A 185 -9.35 -5.44 -2.57
C GLN A 185 -9.67 -6.55 -3.57
N ALA A 186 -8.77 -7.53 -3.74
CA ALA A 186 -8.96 -8.69 -4.60
C ALA A 186 -10.12 -9.57 -4.11
N LYS A 187 -10.23 -9.81 -2.80
CA LYS A 187 -11.38 -10.52 -2.19
C LYS A 187 -12.71 -9.78 -2.44
N ARG A 188 -12.72 -8.45 -2.32
CA ARG A 188 -13.90 -7.62 -2.60
C ARG A 188 -14.27 -7.62 -4.10
N ALA A 189 -13.28 -7.60 -4.98
CA ALA A 189 -13.49 -7.68 -6.43
C ALA A 189 -14.04 -9.06 -6.86
N ALA A 190 -13.54 -10.15 -6.26
CA ALA A 190 -14.04 -11.50 -6.51
C ALA A 190 -15.47 -11.70 -5.97
N ALA A 191 -15.78 -11.15 -4.80
CA ALA A 191 -17.13 -11.19 -4.24
C ALA A 191 -18.16 -10.35 -5.03
N ALA A 192 -17.70 -9.34 -5.78
CA ALA A 192 -18.56 -8.49 -6.60
C ALA A 192 -18.91 -9.10 -7.98
N ASN A 193 -18.28 -10.21 -8.37
CA ASN A 193 -18.57 -10.94 -9.62
C ASN A 193 -18.84 -12.42 -9.32
N PRO A 194 -20.06 -12.81 -8.91
CA PRO A 194 -20.40 -14.22 -8.68
C PRO A 194 -20.56 -15.05 -9.97
N ALA A 195 -20.29 -14.50 -11.15
CA ALA A 195 -20.50 -15.17 -12.44
C ALA A 195 -19.21 -15.76 -13.03
N ARG A 196 -18.63 -16.78 -12.38
CA ARG A 196 -17.83 -17.85 -13.05
C ARG A 196 -17.33 -18.90 -12.04
N GLN A 197 -18.26 -19.57 -11.37
CA GLN A 197 -18.00 -20.92 -10.84
C GLN A 197 -19.24 -21.77 -11.08
N SER A 198 -19.45 -22.19 -12.32
CA SER A 198 -20.36 -23.27 -12.72
C SER A 198 -20.12 -23.59 -14.20
N SER A 199 -19.14 -24.45 -14.49
CA SER A 199 -19.13 -25.45 -15.57
C SER A 199 -17.82 -26.21 -15.52
#